data_AF-A0A7L5EJM0-F1
#
_entry.id   AF-A0A7L5EJM0-F1
#
_cell.length_a   1.000
_cell.length_b   1.000
_cell.length_c   1.000
_cell.angle_alpha   90.00
_cell.angle_beta   90.00
_cell.angle_gamma   90.00
#
_symmetry.space_group_name_H-M   'P 1'
#
loop_
_entity.id
_entity.type
_entity.pdbx_description
1 polymer ?
#
loop_
_entity_poly.entity_id
_entity_poly.type
_entity_poly.pdbx_seq_one_letter_code
_entity_poly.pdbx_strand_id
1 'polypeptide(L)'
;MQQIAMKFVQWDVPELEKLKDSRVYQLREQLDNGEKLSREDKNWITRNVKECIHFKRGIALMGYFFDFSDVLKRYFVKQHGHIAEYYAIDKTALRSVLYGRIEDIVEV
;
A
#
# COMPACT_ATOMS: atom_id res chain seq x y z
N MET A 1 3.03 -20.56 4.01
CA MET A 1 1.76 -19.88 3.70
C MET A 1 1.82 -18.51 4.33
N GLN A 2 2.04 -17.46 3.53
CA GLN A 2 1.81 -16.10 4.02
C GLN A 2 0.31 -15.90 4.16
N GLN A 3 -0.11 -15.31 5.28
CA GLN A 3 -1.50 -15.02 5.53
C GLN A 3 -1.87 -13.79 4.70
N ILE A 4 -2.74 -13.95 3.70
CA ILE A 4 -3.14 -12.89 2.74
C ILE A 4 -3.67 -11.65 3.47
N ALA A 5 -4.48 -11.85 4.52
CA ALA A 5 -5.02 -10.76 5.31
C ALA A 5 -5.26 -11.15 6.78
N MET A 6 -5.15 -10.17 7.66
CA MET A 6 -5.44 -10.29 9.08
C MET A 6 -6.75 -9.57 9.42
N LYS A 7 -7.71 -10.25 10.03
CA LYS A 7 -8.89 -9.58 10.60
C LYS A 7 -8.45 -8.73 11.79
N PHE A 8 -8.66 -7.41 11.73
CA PHE A 8 -8.24 -6.48 12.79
C PHE A 8 -9.41 -5.95 13.64
N VAL A 9 -10.66 -6.21 13.22
CA VAL A 9 -11.88 -5.77 13.91
C VAL A 9 -12.48 -6.89 14.76
N GLN A 10 -13.22 -6.52 15.81
CA GLN A 10 -13.84 -7.47 16.75
C GLN A 10 -15.23 -7.97 16.32
N TRP A 11 -15.95 -7.19 15.49
CA TRP A 11 -17.29 -7.56 15.02
C TRP A 11 -17.25 -8.58 13.88
N ASP A 12 -18.43 -9.10 13.51
CA ASP A 12 -18.58 -10.03 12.41
C ASP A 12 -18.27 -9.35 11.06
N VAL A 13 -17.50 -10.02 10.22
CA VAL A 13 -17.08 -9.52 8.91
C VAL A 13 -17.31 -10.60 7.86
N PRO A 14 -17.54 -10.22 6.58
CA PRO A 14 -17.68 -11.18 5.51
C PRO A 14 -16.46 -12.10 5.40
N GLU A 15 -16.66 -13.35 4.99
CA GLU A 15 -15.55 -14.27 4.74
C GLU A 15 -14.55 -13.69 3.73
N LEU A 16 -13.26 -13.97 3.95
CA LEU A 16 -12.17 -13.47 3.11
C LEU A 16 -12.35 -13.87 1.63
N GLU A 17 -12.95 -15.03 1.37
CA GLU A 17 -13.31 -15.52 0.04
C GLU A 17 -14.20 -14.54 -0.74
N LYS A 18 -15.08 -13.80 -0.05
CA LYS A 18 -15.95 -12.77 -0.67
C LYS A 18 -15.17 -11.53 -1.12
N LEU A 19 -13.92 -11.38 -0.67
CA LEU A 19 -13.03 -10.29 -1.07
C LEU A 19 -12.09 -10.67 -2.22
N LYS A 20 -12.17 -11.88 -2.77
CA LYS A 20 -11.32 -12.33 -3.89
C LYS A 20 -11.43 -11.46 -5.13
N ASP A 21 -12.60 -10.89 -5.37
CA ASP A 21 -12.84 -9.98 -6.50
C ASP A 21 -12.33 -8.55 -6.22
N SER A 22 -11.86 -8.28 -5.00
CA SER A 22 -11.30 -6.97 -4.66
C SER A 22 -9.88 -6.83 -5.18
N ARG A 23 -9.55 -5.62 -5.65
CA ARG A 23 -8.22 -5.33 -6.19
C ARG A 23 -7.10 -5.56 -5.17
N VAL A 24 -7.32 -5.24 -3.90
CA VAL A 24 -6.31 -5.45 -2.85
C VAL A 24 -5.98 -6.93 -2.63
N TYR A 25 -7.00 -7.80 -2.70
CA TYR A 25 -6.83 -9.23 -2.55
C TYR A 25 -6.02 -9.81 -3.71
N GLN A 26 -6.43 -9.50 -4.95
CA GLN A 26 -5.74 -9.95 -6.15
C GLN A 26 -4.28 -9.52 -6.15
N LEU A 27 -4.00 -8.27 -5.77
CA LEU A 27 -2.62 -7.77 -5.72
C LEU A 27 -1.77 -8.45 -4.63
N ARG A 28 -2.36 -8.76 -3.48
CA ARG A 28 -1.65 -9.52 -2.43
C ARG A 28 -1.38 -10.96 -2.89
N GLU A 29 -2.36 -11.61 -3.50
CA GLU A 29 -2.21 -12.97 -4.04
C GLU A 29 -1.14 -13.03 -5.14
N GLN A 30 -1.11 -12.04 -6.05
CA GLN A 30 -0.06 -11.91 -7.05
C GLN A 30 1.34 -11.78 -6.43
N LEU A 31 1.47 -10.99 -5.36
CA LEU A 31 2.73 -10.85 -4.63
C LEU A 31 3.15 -12.14 -3.93
N ASP A 32 2.21 -12.84 -3.29
CA ASP A 32 2.46 -14.13 -2.63
C ASP A 32 2.90 -15.21 -3.63
N ASN A 33 2.39 -15.14 -4.87
CA ASN A 33 2.80 -15.99 -5.98
C ASN A 33 4.14 -15.58 -6.63
N GLY A 34 4.74 -14.46 -6.20
CA GLY A 34 5.99 -13.94 -6.75
C GLY A 34 5.84 -13.30 -8.13
N GLU A 35 4.62 -12.93 -8.53
CA GLU A 35 4.36 -12.28 -9.81
C GLU A 35 4.85 -10.83 -9.83
N LYS A 36 5.11 -10.32 -11.04
CA LYS A 36 5.57 -8.94 -11.23
C LYS A 36 4.40 -7.99 -11.24
N LEU A 37 4.38 -7.05 -10.29
CA LEU A 37 3.43 -5.94 -10.30
C LEU A 37 3.62 -5.02 -11.51
N SER A 38 2.51 -4.70 -12.18
CA SER A 38 2.49 -3.71 -13.25
C SER A 38 2.74 -2.29 -12.72
N ARG A 39 2.97 -1.32 -13.61
CA ARG A 39 3.13 0.08 -13.21
C ARG A 39 1.85 0.63 -12.57
N GLU A 40 0.69 0.28 -13.10
CA GLU A 40 -0.60 0.73 -12.57
C GLU A 40 -0.84 0.19 -11.17
N ASP A 41 -0.48 -1.08 -10.92
CA ASP A 41 -0.64 -1.71 -9.62
C ASP A 41 0.26 -1.09 -8.56
N LYS A 42 1.51 -0.77 -8.93
CA LYS A 42 2.44 -0.08 -8.03
C LYS A 42 1.91 1.29 -7.61
N ASN A 43 1.36 2.04 -8.56
CA ASN A 43 0.76 3.34 -8.30
C ASN A 43 -0.49 3.20 -7.43
N TRP A 44 -1.34 2.20 -7.73
CA TRP A 44 -2.57 1.93 -6.98
C TRP A 44 -2.29 1.56 -5.52
N ILE A 45 -1.33 0.66 -5.26
CA ILE A 45 -0.94 0.29 -3.89
C ILE A 45 -0.39 1.50 -3.15
N THR A 46 0.56 2.23 -3.76
CA THR A 46 1.17 3.41 -3.13
C THR A 46 0.12 4.47 -2.77
N ARG A 47 -0.87 4.68 -3.64
CA ARG A 47 -1.98 5.61 -3.36
C ARG A 47 -2.83 5.15 -2.19
N ASN A 48 -3.29 3.90 -2.20
CA ASN A 48 -4.16 3.37 -1.15
C ASN A 48 -3.45 3.28 0.21
N VAL A 49 -2.14 2.99 0.23
CA VAL A 49 -1.33 3.01 1.46
C VAL A 49 -1.21 4.44 2.00
N LYS A 50 -0.96 5.43 1.13
CA LYS A 50 -0.93 6.84 1.56
C LYS A 50 -2.28 7.32 2.09
N GLU A 51 -3.37 6.92 1.43
CA GLU A 51 -4.74 7.30 1.82
C GLU A 51 -5.27 6.49 3.02
N CYS A 52 -4.56 5.41 3.42
CA CYS A 52 -4.95 4.61 4.56
C CYS A 52 -4.70 5.37 5.88
N ILE A 53 -5.78 5.62 6.62
CA ILE A 53 -5.71 6.31 7.91
C ILE A 53 -5.31 5.39 9.07
N HIS A 54 -5.53 4.08 8.93
CA HIS A 54 -5.36 3.12 10.04
C HIS A 54 -3.96 2.52 10.07
N PHE A 55 -3.33 2.33 8.92
CA PHE A 55 -2.07 1.60 8.80
C PHE A 55 -1.11 2.32 7.85
N LYS A 56 0.17 2.36 8.21
CA LYS A 56 1.20 3.00 7.40
C LYS A 56 1.78 2.10 6.29
N ARG A 57 1.58 0.78 6.38
CA ARG A 57 2.26 -0.22 5.52
C ARG A 57 1.32 -1.23 4.87
N GLY A 58 0.03 -0.96 4.89
CA GLY A 58 -0.93 -1.86 4.29
C GLY A 58 -2.27 -1.19 4.09
N ILE A 59 -3.21 -1.97 3.55
CA ILE A 59 -4.51 -1.49 3.12
C ILE A 59 -5.58 -2.22 3.93
N ALA A 60 -6.52 -1.48 4.48
CA ALA A 60 -7.66 -2.05 5.19
C ALA A 60 -8.88 -2.13 4.28
N LEU A 61 -9.55 -3.29 4.25
CA LEU A 61 -10.80 -3.49 3.51
C LEU A 61 -11.73 -4.40 4.30
N MET A 62 -12.96 -3.96 4.56
CA MET A 62 -14.03 -4.75 5.21
C MET A 62 -13.60 -5.43 6.53
N GLY A 63 -12.78 -4.76 7.34
CA GLY A 63 -12.28 -5.27 8.62
C GLY A 63 -11.07 -6.21 8.53
N TYR A 64 -10.53 -6.41 7.32
CA TYR A 64 -9.27 -7.09 7.05
C TYR A 64 -8.16 -6.10 6.75
N PHE A 65 -6.95 -6.43 7.17
CA PHE A 65 -5.71 -5.74 6.90
C PHE A 65 -4.85 -6.58 5.96
N PHE A 66 -4.52 -6.02 4.80
CA PHE A 66 -3.63 -6.59 3.81
C PHE A 66 -2.25 -5.95 3.97
N ASP A 67 -1.25 -6.76 4.34
CA ASP A 67 0.11 -6.28 4.55
C ASP A 67 0.85 -6.16 3.21
N PHE A 68 1.55 -5.04 3.02
CA PHE A 68 2.44 -4.79 1.88
C PHE A 68 3.84 -4.35 2.37
N SER A 69 4.16 -4.58 3.65
CA SER A 69 5.45 -4.21 4.24
C SER A 69 6.66 -4.84 3.53
N ASP A 70 6.46 -5.96 2.84
CA ASP A 70 7.47 -6.68 2.07
C ASP A 70 7.89 -5.96 0.78
N VAL A 71 7.00 -5.17 0.19
CA VAL A 71 7.25 -4.45 -1.07
C VAL A 71 7.38 -2.94 -0.89
N LEU A 72 6.91 -2.40 0.23
CA LEU A 72 6.95 -0.98 0.52
C LEU A 72 8.33 -0.56 1.04
N LYS A 73 8.83 0.52 0.48
CA LYS A 73 10.02 1.23 0.92
C LYS A 73 9.63 2.53 1.61
N ARG A 74 10.48 2.98 2.53
CA ARG A 74 10.29 4.22 3.26
C ARG A 74 10.99 5.36 2.54
N TYR A 75 10.26 6.45 2.35
CA TYR A 75 10.75 7.66 1.72
C TYR A 75 10.49 8.88 2.60
N PHE A 76 11.47 9.77 2.68
CA PHE A 76 11.27 11.13 3.18
C PHE A 76 11.20 12.08 2.01
N VAL A 77 10.11 12.84 1.93
CA VAL A 77 9.89 13.80 0.85
C VAL A 77 9.87 15.21 1.44
N LYS A 78 10.73 16.06 0.88
CA LYS A 78 10.76 17.48 1.18
C LYS A 78 9.91 18.23 0.16
N GLN A 79 8.88 18.92 0.63
CA GLN A 79 7.96 19.67 -0.21
C GLN A 79 7.42 20.88 0.55
N HIS A 80 7.44 22.06 -0.10
CA HIS A 80 6.96 23.33 0.46
C HIS A 80 7.59 23.65 1.83
N GLY A 81 8.87 23.36 2.01
CA GLY A 81 9.56 23.57 3.30
C GLY A 81 9.23 22.56 4.41
N HIS A 82 8.38 21.56 4.15
CA HIS A 82 8.05 20.49 5.09
C HIS A 82 8.65 19.15 4.66
N ILE A 83 8.98 18.30 5.64
CA ILE A 83 9.42 16.91 5.40
C ILE A 83 8.33 15.97 5.89
N ALA A 84 7.89 15.07 5.03
CA ALA A 84 6.90 14.05 5.36
C ALA A 84 7.42 12.64 5.07
N GLU A 85 7.05 11.70 5.94
CA GLU A 85 7.32 10.26 5.78
C GLU A 85 6.24 9.64 4.88
N TYR A 86 6.68 8.89 3.87
CA TYR A 86 5.80 8.14 2.97
C TYR A 86 6.28 6.70 2.81
N TYR A 87 5.33 5.79 2.61
CA TYR A 87 5.57 4.41 2.22
C TYR A 87 5.09 4.22 0.78
N ALA A 88 5.98 3.75 -0.09
CA ALA A 88 5.70 3.55 -1.51
C ALA A 88 6.48 2.35 -2.05
N ILE A 89 6.00 1.73 -3.13
CA ILE A 89 6.72 0.61 -3.74
C ILE A 89 8.02 1.09 -4.41
N ASP A 90 7.96 2.23 -5.09
CA ASP A 90 9.14 2.86 -5.68
C ASP A 90 8.99 4.39 -5.79
N LYS A 91 10.10 5.09 -6.02
CA LYS A 91 10.16 6.55 -6.18
C LYS A 91 9.26 7.07 -7.31
N THR A 92 9.03 6.27 -8.35
CA THR A 92 8.17 6.66 -9.48
C THR A 92 6.69 6.62 -9.08
N ALA A 93 6.26 5.57 -8.38
CA ALA A 93 4.92 5.46 -7.84
C ALA A 93 4.64 6.57 -6.81
N LEU A 94 5.61 6.88 -5.94
CA LEU A 94 5.50 8.00 -5.01
C LEU A 94 5.29 9.33 -5.74
N ARG A 95 6.08 9.61 -6.78
CA ARG A 95 5.94 10.82 -7.61
C ARG A 95 4.60 10.88 -8.35
N SER A 96 3.99 9.75 -8.67
CA SER A 96 2.67 9.72 -9.33
C SER A 96 1.52 10.11 -8.39
N VAL A 97 1.71 9.94 -7.07
CA VAL A 97 0.68 10.19 -6.06
C VAL A 97 0.84 11.56 -5.40
N LEU A 98 2.08 12.07 -5.32
CA LEU A 98 2.36 13.39 -4.77
C LEU A 98 2.13 14.47 -5.82
N TYR A 99 1.34 15.48 -5.44
CA TYR A 99 1.06 16.64 -6.30
C TYR A 99 2.02 17.78 -5.98
N GLY A 100 2.37 18.56 -7.01
CA GLY A 100 3.18 19.77 -6.87
C GLY A 100 4.69 19.53 -7.00
N ARG A 101 5.46 20.60 -6.74
CA ARG A 101 6.93 20.56 -6.86
C ARG A 101 7.54 19.87 -5.66
N ILE A 102 8.27 18.80 -5.91
CA ILE A 102 9.05 18.09 -4.89
C ILE A 102 10.47 18.66 -4.91
N GLU A 103 10.98 19.06 -3.74
CA GLU A 103 12.34 19.56 -3.60
C GLU A 103 13.33 18.39 -3.57
N ASP A 104 13.07 17.40 -2.70
CA ASP A 104 13.95 16.25 -2.54
C ASP A 104 13.18 14.99 -2.10
N ILE A 105 13.71 13.82 -2.46
CA ILE A 105 13.18 12.50 -2.07
C ILE A 105 14.36 11.60 -1.70
N VAL A 106 14.41 11.20 -0.44
CA VAL A 106 15.40 10.28 0.13
C VAL A 106 14.74 8.94 0.45
N GLU A 107 15.31 7.85 -0.05
CA GLU A 107 14.97 6.47 0.35
C GLU A 107 15.82 6.08 1.57
N VAL A 108 15.22 5.39 2.54
CA VAL A 108 15.89 4.95 3.79
C VAL A 108 15.82 3.45 3.95
#